data_AF-A0A4D4N3W8-F1
#
_entry.id   AF-A0A4D4N3W8-F1
#
_cell.length_a   1.000
_cell.length_b   1.000
_cell.length_c   1.000
_cell.angle_alpha   90.00
_cell.angle_beta   90.00
_cell.angle_gamma   90.00
#
_symmetry.space_group_name_H-M   'P 1'
#
loop_
_entity.id
_entity.type
_entity.pdbx_description
1 polymer ?
#
loop_
_entity_poly.entity_id
_entity_poly.type
_entity_poly.pdbx_seq_one_letter_code
_entity_poly.pdbx_strand_id
1 'polypeptide(L)'
;MVSVTGYLITNRERNKSPLPPQAEWAWWYQYYFSTERGLLGLQANAHDLARLIWKFNSPTWDFDDATFDRTAAAFDNPDYVSIVIHNYRWRLGLAEGDPRYDRLENRLAAGPVIGVPTVTLDGERDPFTPAGDGSSYRDKFSGPYAHRTLKNIGHNVPQEAPEAFAEAVVEADGLGHR
;
A
#
# COMPACT_ATOMS: atom_id res chain seq x y z
N MET A 1 -12.83 -7.99 7.82
CA MET A 1 -11.91 -7.15 6.99
C MET A 1 -10.62 -7.92 6.74
N VAL A 2 -10.01 -7.78 5.57
CA VAL A 2 -8.63 -8.24 5.32
C VAL A 2 -7.75 -7.02 5.07
N SER A 3 -6.59 -6.94 5.73
CA SER A 3 -5.61 -5.86 5.54
C SER A 3 -4.26 -6.42 5.13
N VAL A 4 -3.75 -5.98 3.98
CA VAL A 4 -2.43 -6.39 3.49
C VAL A 4 -1.39 -5.37 3.95
N THR A 5 -0.22 -5.83 4.40
CA THR A 5 0.89 -4.97 4.84
C THR A 5 0.53 -4.08 6.05
N GLY A 6 -0.27 -4.65 6.97
CA GLY A 6 -0.56 -4.06 8.28
C GLY A 6 -1.59 -2.92 8.31
N TYR A 7 -1.31 -1.86 9.08
CA TYR A 7 -2.20 -0.73 9.34
C TYR A 7 -1.88 0.47 8.43
N LEU A 8 -2.65 0.61 7.34
CA LEU A 8 -2.35 1.52 6.23
C LEU A 8 -3.03 2.90 6.36
N ILE A 9 -2.78 3.62 7.46
CA ILE A 9 -3.21 5.02 7.57
C ILE A 9 -2.02 5.96 7.38
N THR A 10 -2.12 6.84 6.38
CA THR A 10 -1.13 7.90 6.15
C THR A 10 -1.22 8.94 7.26
N ASN A 11 -0.07 9.30 7.84
CA ASN A 11 0.02 10.37 8.82
C ASN A 11 1.07 11.39 8.37
N ARG A 12 0.60 12.54 7.88
CA ARG A 12 1.46 13.61 7.31
C ARG A 12 2.40 14.23 8.33
N GLU A 13 1.98 14.36 9.59
CA GLU A 13 2.83 14.87 10.66
C GLU A 13 3.95 13.88 10.99
N ARG A 14 3.64 12.59 11.08
CA ARG A 14 4.65 11.54 11.30
C ARG A 14 5.63 11.44 10.12
N ASN A 15 5.15 11.63 8.88
CA ASN A 15 5.98 11.64 7.67
C ASN A 15 7.02 12.76 7.63
N LYS A 16 6.95 13.78 8.51
CA LYS A 16 8.02 14.78 8.63
C LYS A 16 9.30 14.20 9.25
N SER A 17 9.19 13.11 10.00
CA SER A 17 10.34 12.39 10.52
C SER A 17 10.83 11.38 9.47
N PRO A 18 12.13 11.40 9.12
CA PRO A 18 12.67 10.47 8.15
C PRO A 18 12.61 9.03 8.66
N LEU A 19 12.44 8.10 7.74
CA LEU A 19 12.57 6.67 7.96
C LEU A 19 14.07 6.28 8.02
N PRO A 20 14.41 5.08 8.51
CA PRO A 20 15.74 4.53 8.32
C PRO A 20 16.12 4.48 6.81
N PRO A 21 17.41 4.67 6.45
CA PRO A 21 17.81 4.83 5.05
C PRO A 21 17.33 3.74 4.08
N GLN A 22 17.30 2.48 4.51
CA GLN A 22 16.81 1.38 3.68
C GLN A 22 15.32 1.51 3.36
N ALA A 23 14.52 1.94 4.32
CA ALA A 23 13.09 2.19 4.12
C ALA A 23 12.88 3.44 3.25
N GLU A 24 13.67 4.50 3.43
CA GLU A 24 13.61 5.68 2.55
C GLU A 24 13.91 5.33 1.10
N TRP A 25 14.92 4.49 0.87
CA TRP A 25 15.28 4.01 -0.46
C TRP A 25 14.13 3.20 -1.10
N ALA A 26 13.44 2.35 -0.34
CA ALA A 26 12.29 1.61 -0.86
C ALA A 26 11.16 2.54 -1.35
N TRP A 27 11.03 3.73 -0.73
CA TRP A 27 10.07 4.75 -1.13
C TRP A 27 10.57 5.72 -2.21
N TRP A 28 11.68 5.44 -2.91
CA TRP A 28 12.31 6.39 -3.85
C TRP A 28 11.34 7.10 -4.81
N TYR A 29 10.31 6.41 -5.29
CA TYR A 29 9.36 6.96 -6.27
C TYR A 29 8.46 8.05 -5.66
N GLN A 30 8.17 8.05 -4.35
CA GLN A 30 7.42 9.15 -3.72
C GLN A 30 8.19 10.48 -3.83
N TYR A 31 9.51 10.42 -3.72
CA TYR A 31 10.40 11.57 -3.87
C TYR A 31 10.54 11.97 -5.34
N TYR A 32 10.62 11.00 -6.24
CA TYR A 32 10.60 11.27 -7.67
C TYR A 32 9.34 12.06 -8.07
N PHE A 33 8.16 11.60 -7.65
CA PHE A 33 6.86 12.21 -7.92
C PHE A 33 6.63 13.56 -7.22
N SER A 34 7.46 13.92 -6.24
CA SER A 34 7.48 15.27 -5.66
C SER A 34 8.02 16.33 -6.63
N THR A 35 8.74 15.92 -7.68
CA THR A 35 9.40 16.83 -8.63
C THR A 35 8.62 17.01 -9.93
N GLU A 36 8.88 18.10 -10.66
CA GLU A 36 8.35 18.29 -12.01
C GLU A 36 8.87 17.23 -12.99
N ARG A 37 10.13 16.82 -12.84
CA ARG A 37 10.71 15.74 -13.64
C ARG A 37 9.99 14.41 -13.42
N GLY A 38 9.54 14.14 -12.19
CA GLY A 38 8.75 12.96 -11.86
C GLY A 38 7.37 12.96 -12.50
N LEU A 39 6.70 14.12 -12.51
CA LEU A 39 5.43 14.31 -13.22
C LEU A 39 5.60 14.01 -14.73
N LEU A 40 6.55 14.69 -15.39
CA LEU A 40 6.82 14.49 -16.82
C LEU A 40 7.24 13.04 -17.11
N GLY A 41 8.02 12.44 -16.21
CA GLY A 41 8.45 11.05 -16.33
C GLY A 41 7.29 10.07 -16.28
N LEU A 42 6.33 10.27 -15.36
CA LEU A 42 5.12 9.46 -15.28
C LEU A 42 4.23 9.66 -16.51
N GLN A 43 4.08 10.89 -17.00
CA GLN A 43 3.30 11.17 -18.22
C GLN A 43 3.88 10.47 -19.45
N ALA A 44 5.20 10.48 -19.59
CA ALA A 44 5.86 9.90 -20.77
C ALA A 44 6.05 8.38 -20.69
N ASN A 45 6.13 7.79 -19.48
CA ASN A 45 6.57 6.41 -19.29
C ASN A 45 5.72 5.64 -18.25
N ALA A 46 4.41 5.91 -18.17
CA ALA A 46 3.53 5.30 -17.16
C ALA A 46 3.60 3.77 -17.14
N HIS A 47 3.56 3.12 -18.31
CA HIS A 47 3.61 1.67 -18.45
C HIS A 47 4.93 1.09 -17.91
N ASP A 48 6.07 1.54 -18.44
CA ASP A 48 7.40 1.05 -18.02
C ASP A 48 7.71 1.35 -16.55
N LEU A 49 7.33 2.53 -16.06
CA LEU A 49 7.54 2.92 -14.67
C LEU A 49 6.71 2.06 -13.72
N ALA A 50 5.45 1.79 -14.05
CA ALA A 50 4.61 0.89 -13.25
C ALA A 50 5.16 -0.54 -13.27
N ARG A 51 5.64 -1.03 -14.42
CA ARG A 51 6.27 -2.35 -14.52
C ARG A 51 7.53 -2.47 -13.66
N LEU A 52 8.36 -1.42 -13.64
CA LEU A 52 9.52 -1.34 -12.76
C LEU A 52 9.10 -1.42 -11.28
N ILE A 53 8.08 -0.67 -10.88
CA ILE A 53 7.56 -0.67 -9.50
C ILE A 53 6.97 -2.05 -9.14
N TRP A 54 6.25 -2.71 -10.04
CA TRP A 54 5.72 -4.07 -9.79
C TRP A 54 6.83 -5.07 -9.52
N LYS A 55 7.88 -5.09 -10.35
CA LYS A 55 9.04 -5.97 -10.15
C LYS A 55 9.78 -5.67 -8.85
N PHE A 56 9.87 -4.39 -8.47
CA PHE A 56 10.52 -4.00 -7.22
C PHE A 56 9.70 -4.40 -5.99
N ASN A 57 8.39 -4.16 -6.01
CA ASN A 57 7.49 -4.44 -4.89
C ASN A 57 7.19 -5.94 -4.72
N SER A 58 7.30 -6.71 -5.80
CA SER A 58 7.04 -8.16 -5.82
C SER A 58 8.20 -8.91 -6.49
N PRO A 59 9.38 -8.96 -5.86
CA PRO A 59 10.62 -9.42 -6.52
C PRO A 59 10.65 -10.92 -6.84
N THR A 60 9.74 -11.70 -6.26
CA THR A 60 9.57 -13.14 -6.50
C THR A 60 8.40 -13.47 -7.40
N TRP A 61 7.62 -12.47 -7.83
CA TRP A 61 6.48 -12.68 -8.71
C TRP A 61 6.91 -12.64 -10.17
N ASP A 62 6.89 -13.81 -10.81
CA ASP A 62 7.16 -13.96 -12.25
C ASP A 62 5.88 -13.74 -13.07
N PHE A 63 5.38 -12.51 -13.09
CA PHE A 63 4.21 -12.15 -13.90
C PHE A 63 4.57 -12.04 -15.38
N ASP A 64 3.70 -12.59 -16.23
CA ASP A 64 3.83 -12.47 -17.67
C ASP A 64 3.35 -11.10 -18.17
N ASP A 65 3.73 -10.77 -19.41
CA ASP A 65 3.37 -9.51 -20.06
C ASP A 65 1.86 -9.35 -20.17
N ALA A 66 1.14 -10.43 -20.52
CA ALA A 66 -0.30 -10.42 -20.63
C ALA A 66 -0.98 -10.03 -19.30
N THR A 67 -0.45 -10.47 -18.15
CA THR A 67 -0.97 -10.14 -16.83
C THR A 67 -0.73 -8.69 -16.48
N PHE A 68 0.47 -8.18 -16.75
CA PHE A 68 0.77 -6.77 -16.55
C PHE A 68 -0.09 -5.87 -17.47
N ASP A 69 -0.11 -6.17 -18.77
CA ASP A 69 -0.75 -5.34 -19.78
C ASP A 69 -2.27 -5.24 -19.58
N ARG A 70 -2.92 -6.29 -19.05
CA ARG A 70 -4.33 -6.23 -18.63
C ARG A 70 -4.58 -5.14 -17.58
N THR A 71 -3.65 -4.93 -16.65
CA THR A 71 -3.76 -3.85 -15.66
C THR A 71 -3.29 -2.52 -16.24
N ALA A 72 -2.26 -2.54 -17.08
CA ALA A 72 -1.67 -1.33 -17.63
C ALA A 72 -2.62 -0.53 -18.51
N ALA A 73 -3.62 -1.18 -19.14
CA ALA A 73 -4.69 -0.49 -19.84
C ALA A 73 -5.48 0.51 -18.96
N ALA A 74 -5.51 0.31 -17.64
CA ALA A 74 -6.14 1.26 -16.71
C ALA A 74 -5.33 2.56 -16.52
N PHE A 75 -4.03 2.55 -16.86
CA PHE A 75 -3.17 3.72 -16.74
C PHE A 75 -3.45 4.77 -17.83
N ASP A 76 -4.19 4.40 -18.88
CA ASP A 76 -4.67 5.32 -19.92
C ASP A 76 -5.84 6.21 -19.44
N ASN A 77 -6.30 6.02 -18.21
CA ASN A 77 -7.25 6.93 -17.58
C ASN A 77 -6.67 8.36 -17.56
N PRO A 78 -7.40 9.38 -18.06
CA PRO A 78 -6.88 10.75 -18.17
C PRO A 78 -6.48 11.36 -16.82
N ASP A 79 -7.03 10.86 -15.72
CA ASP A 79 -6.74 11.34 -14.36
C ASP A 79 -5.58 10.59 -13.71
N TYR A 80 -5.12 9.47 -14.26
CA TYR A 80 -4.13 8.56 -13.65
C TYR A 80 -2.90 9.31 -13.14
N VAL A 81 -2.26 10.10 -14.01
CA VAL A 81 -1.06 10.86 -13.67
C VAL A 81 -1.36 11.85 -12.55
N SER A 82 -2.44 12.61 -12.66
CA SER A 82 -2.78 13.66 -11.69
C SER A 82 -3.06 13.08 -10.30
N ILE A 83 -3.75 11.94 -10.24
CA ILE A 83 -4.08 11.23 -9.00
C ILE A 83 -2.81 10.67 -8.35
N VAL A 84 -1.95 10.00 -9.12
CA VAL A 84 -0.69 9.45 -8.60
C VAL A 84 0.21 10.56 -8.05
N ILE A 85 0.41 11.63 -8.83
CA ILE A 85 1.26 12.75 -8.41
C ILE A 85 0.68 13.46 -7.19
N HIS A 86 -0.62 13.74 -7.17
CA HIS A 86 -1.26 14.38 -6.02
C HIS A 86 -1.18 13.50 -4.78
N ASN A 87 -1.41 12.19 -4.88
CA ASN A 87 -1.31 11.26 -3.75
C ASN A 87 0.05 11.35 -3.03
N TYR A 88 1.15 11.26 -3.78
CA TYR A 88 2.49 11.31 -3.18
C TYR A 88 2.86 12.70 -2.69
N ARG A 89 2.49 13.77 -3.40
CA ARG A 89 2.73 15.15 -2.94
C ARG A 89 1.93 15.43 -1.66
N TRP A 90 0.67 15.03 -1.59
CA TRP A 90 -0.16 15.18 -0.40
C TRP A 90 0.39 14.38 0.78
N ARG A 91 0.81 13.12 0.56
CA ARG A 91 1.44 12.25 1.56
C ARG A 91 2.68 12.89 2.21
N LEU A 92 3.46 13.61 1.40
CA LEU A 92 4.65 14.36 1.84
C LEU A 92 4.35 15.79 2.32
N GLY A 93 3.08 16.21 2.31
CA GLY A 93 2.66 17.55 2.71
C GLY A 93 2.97 18.66 1.72
N LEU A 94 3.27 18.32 0.47
CA LEU A 94 3.61 19.23 -0.64
C LEU A 94 2.40 19.64 -1.49
N ALA A 95 1.22 19.11 -1.20
CA ALA A 95 -0.04 19.49 -1.81
C ALA A 95 -1.14 19.57 -0.76
N GLU A 96 -2.11 20.46 -0.98
CA GLU A 96 -3.31 20.55 -0.15
C GLU A 96 -4.25 19.37 -0.40
N GLY A 97 -4.97 18.97 0.65
CA GLY A 97 -6.09 18.06 0.52
C GLY A 97 -7.35 18.81 0.08
N ASP A 98 -8.44 18.07 -0.11
CA ASP A 98 -9.74 18.69 -0.32
C ASP A 98 -10.38 19.03 1.05
N PRO A 99 -10.73 20.31 1.31
CA PRO A 99 -11.27 20.74 2.60
C PRO A 99 -12.52 19.98 3.04
N ARG A 100 -13.28 19.38 2.11
CA ARG A 100 -14.44 18.53 2.42
C ARG A 100 -14.06 17.29 3.24
N TYR A 101 -12.80 16.86 3.18
CA TYR A 101 -12.30 15.67 3.87
C TYR A 101 -11.43 15.98 5.10
N ASP A 102 -11.17 17.25 5.43
CA ASP A 102 -10.32 17.64 6.57
C ASP A 102 -10.76 16.99 7.89
N ARG A 103 -12.08 16.89 8.12
CA ARG A 103 -12.61 16.22 9.31
C ARG A 103 -12.25 14.73 9.36
N LEU A 104 -12.25 14.05 8.21
CA LEU A 104 -11.85 12.65 8.13
C LEU A 104 -10.34 12.51 8.30
N GLU A 105 -9.55 13.35 7.62
CA GLU A 105 -8.09 13.35 7.73
C GLU A 105 -7.61 13.61 9.16
N ASN A 106 -8.24 14.55 9.88
CA ASN A 106 -7.93 14.80 11.29
C ASN A 106 -8.23 13.58 12.18
N ARG A 107 -9.30 12.82 11.89
CA ARG A 107 -9.60 11.58 12.62
C ARG A 107 -8.59 10.49 12.28
N LEU A 108 -8.20 10.34 11.02
CA LEU A 108 -7.22 9.36 10.56
C LEU A 108 -5.82 9.65 11.15
N ALA A 109 -5.42 10.92 11.19
CA ALA A 109 -4.15 11.36 11.78
C ALA A 109 -4.03 11.02 13.27
N ALA A 110 -5.15 10.95 14.01
CA ALA A 110 -5.17 10.50 15.41
C ALA A 110 -4.89 9.00 15.57
N GLY A 111 -4.82 8.23 14.48
CA GLY A 111 -4.47 6.82 14.47
C GLY A 111 -5.51 5.92 15.15
N PRO A 112 -6.79 5.97 14.71
CA PRO A 112 -7.90 5.25 15.34
C PRO A 112 -7.70 3.75 15.28
N VAL A 113 -8.14 3.04 16.32
CA VAL A 113 -8.13 1.57 16.31
C VAL A 113 -9.26 1.03 15.45
N ILE A 114 -9.02 -0.11 14.82
CA ILE A 114 -10.00 -0.84 14.01
C ILE A 114 -10.61 -1.94 14.89
N GLY A 115 -11.91 -1.83 15.17
CA GLY A 115 -12.63 -2.74 16.08
C GLY A 115 -13.34 -3.92 15.39
N VAL A 116 -13.41 -3.93 14.06
CA VAL A 116 -14.08 -5.01 13.32
C VAL A 116 -13.19 -6.26 13.23
N PRO A 117 -13.78 -7.46 13.09
CA PRO A 117 -13.02 -8.68 12.83
C PRO A 117 -12.05 -8.51 11.65
N THR A 118 -10.78 -8.84 11.87
CA THR A 118 -9.71 -8.54 10.92
C THR A 118 -8.71 -9.68 10.79
N VAL A 119 -8.37 -10.03 9.54
CA VAL A 119 -7.19 -10.83 9.22
C VAL A 119 -6.16 -9.94 8.55
N THR A 120 -4.93 -9.91 9.06
CA THR A 120 -3.82 -9.22 8.39
C THR A 120 -2.93 -10.21 7.65
N LEU A 121 -2.50 -9.84 6.45
CA LEU A 121 -1.61 -10.63 5.61
C LEU A 121 -0.38 -9.80 5.23
N ASP A 122 0.80 -10.33 5.49
CA ASP A 122 2.06 -9.70 5.09
C ASP A 122 2.76 -10.57 4.04
N GLY A 123 3.22 -9.95 2.95
CA GLY A 123 4.14 -10.61 2.01
C GLY A 123 5.56 -10.59 2.56
N GLU A 124 6.20 -11.75 2.69
CA GLU A 124 7.60 -11.85 3.18
C GLU A 124 8.59 -11.07 2.32
N ARG A 125 8.28 -10.90 1.02
CA ARG A 125 9.15 -10.26 0.04
C ARG A 125 8.72 -8.83 -0.31
N ASP A 126 7.63 -8.34 0.28
CA ASP A 126 7.20 -6.94 0.14
C ASP A 126 8.23 -6.03 0.82
N PRO A 127 8.86 -5.07 0.10
CA PRO A 127 9.87 -4.18 0.65
C PRO A 127 9.32 -3.17 1.69
N PHE A 128 7.99 -3.04 1.81
CA PHE A 128 7.33 -2.13 2.76
C PHE A 128 6.82 -2.83 4.02
N THR A 129 6.75 -4.16 4.01
CA THR A 129 6.34 -4.95 5.18
C THR A 129 7.35 -4.77 6.31
N PRO A 130 6.92 -4.34 7.51
CA PRO A 130 7.79 -4.34 8.67
C PRO A 130 8.29 -5.76 8.97
N ALA A 131 9.59 -5.90 9.26
CA ALA A 131 10.14 -7.19 9.66
C ALA A 131 9.43 -7.72 10.92
N GLY A 132 9.07 -9.01 10.94
CA GLY A 132 8.48 -9.68 12.10
C GLY A 132 7.18 -10.43 11.78
N ASP A 133 6.29 -10.47 12.76
CA ASP A 133 5.04 -11.27 12.81
C ASP A 133 3.79 -10.38 12.93
N GLY A 134 3.86 -9.15 12.41
CA GLY A 134 2.77 -8.17 12.50
C GLY A 134 2.59 -7.53 13.88
N SER A 135 3.43 -7.85 14.88
CA SER A 135 3.37 -7.25 16.22
C SER A 135 3.48 -5.72 16.23
N SER A 136 4.22 -5.13 15.29
CA SER A 136 4.44 -3.67 15.19
C SER A 136 3.16 -2.84 15.00
N TYR A 137 2.08 -3.45 14.48
CA TYR A 137 0.80 -2.79 14.25
C TYR A 137 -0.37 -3.49 14.94
N ARG A 138 -0.11 -4.54 15.74
CA ARG A 138 -1.15 -5.32 16.43
C ARG A 138 -2.08 -4.45 17.27
N ASP A 139 -1.54 -3.45 17.96
CA ASP A 139 -2.32 -2.56 18.85
C ASP A 139 -3.31 -1.66 18.10
N LYS A 140 -3.23 -1.60 16.77
CA LYS A 140 -4.20 -0.87 15.93
C LYS A 140 -5.46 -1.67 15.61
N PHE A 141 -5.52 -2.95 15.99
CA PHE A 141 -6.67 -3.82 15.77
C PHE A 141 -7.22 -4.30 17.12
N SER A 142 -8.38 -3.80 17.53
CA SER A 142 -8.96 -4.05 18.86
C SER A 142 -10.00 -5.17 18.88
N GLY A 143 -10.52 -5.58 17.71
CA GLY A 143 -11.48 -6.67 17.57
C GLY A 143 -10.85 -8.07 17.45
N PRO A 144 -11.67 -9.08 17.11
CA PRO A 144 -11.17 -10.41 16.73
C PRO A 144 -10.11 -10.29 15.62
N TYR A 145 -9.00 -10.99 15.80
CA TYR A 145 -7.81 -10.75 15.00
C TYR A 145 -7.04 -12.04 14.70
N ALA A 146 -6.59 -12.18 13.45
CA ALA A 146 -5.58 -13.13 13.04
C ALA A 146 -4.53 -12.45 12.16
N HIS A 147 -3.31 -12.98 12.16
CA HIS A 147 -2.21 -12.51 11.33
C HIS A 147 -1.51 -13.69 10.65
N ARG A 148 -1.07 -13.49 9.40
CA ARG A 148 -0.22 -14.46 8.68
C ARG A 148 0.82 -13.72 7.84
N THR A 149 2.04 -14.25 7.80
CA THR A 149 3.06 -13.87 6.83
C THR A 149 3.16 -14.94 5.75
N LEU A 150 3.03 -14.55 4.48
CA LEU A 150 3.07 -15.45 3.34
C LEU A 150 4.49 -15.51 2.75
N LYS A 151 5.04 -16.73 2.71
CA LYS A 151 6.42 -16.98 2.24
C LYS A 151 6.56 -16.77 0.74
N ASN A 152 7.65 -16.14 0.32
CA ASN A 152 7.95 -15.82 -1.08
C ASN A 152 6.85 -15.02 -1.83
N ILE A 153 5.98 -14.33 -1.11
CA ILE A 153 4.96 -13.43 -1.67
C ILE A 153 5.39 -11.99 -1.48
N GLY A 154 5.18 -11.16 -2.51
CA GLY A 154 5.44 -9.72 -2.52
C GLY A 154 4.26 -8.88 -2.06
N HIS A 155 4.13 -7.70 -2.66
CA HIS A 155 3.20 -6.67 -2.22
C HIS A 155 1.74 -6.94 -2.61
N ASN A 156 1.49 -7.59 -3.74
CA ASN A 156 0.14 -7.77 -4.29
C ASN A 156 -0.42 -9.14 -3.95
N VAL A 157 -0.59 -9.39 -2.65
CA VAL A 157 -1.10 -10.67 -2.11
C VAL A 157 -2.35 -11.18 -2.84
N PRO A 158 -3.38 -10.37 -3.18
CA PRO A 158 -4.55 -10.87 -3.89
C PRO A 158 -4.27 -11.44 -5.28
N GLN A 159 -3.26 -10.94 -6.01
CA GLN A 159 -2.88 -11.47 -7.33
C GLN A 159 -1.78 -12.53 -7.26
N GLU A 160 -0.89 -12.44 -6.28
CA GLU A 160 0.24 -13.36 -6.12
C GLU A 160 -0.14 -14.66 -5.38
N ALA A 161 -1.07 -14.58 -4.43
CA ALA A 161 -1.53 -15.70 -3.61
C ALA A 161 -3.07 -15.66 -3.44
N PRO A 162 -3.83 -15.78 -4.54
CA PRO A 162 -5.28 -15.59 -4.52
C PRO A 162 -6.01 -16.56 -3.58
N GLU A 163 -5.55 -17.81 -3.45
CA GLU A 163 -6.15 -18.80 -2.54
C GLU A 163 -5.98 -18.37 -1.08
N ALA A 164 -4.76 -18.00 -0.67
CA ALA A 164 -4.48 -17.54 0.68
C ALA A 164 -5.24 -16.25 1.02
N PHE A 165 -5.38 -15.35 0.04
CA PHE A 165 -6.17 -14.14 0.21
C PHE A 165 -7.67 -14.45 0.38
N ALA A 166 -8.23 -15.35 -0.44
CA ALA A 166 -9.62 -15.76 -0.34
C ALA A 166 -9.93 -16.47 1.00
N GLU A 167 -9.02 -17.33 1.47
CA GLU A 167 -9.12 -17.94 2.80
C GLU A 167 -9.17 -16.90 3.91
N ALA A 168 -8.35 -15.86 3.83
CA ALA A 168 -8.36 -14.77 4.80
C ALA A 168 -9.68 -13.98 4.78
N VAL A 169 -10.29 -13.81 3.59
CA VAL A 169 -11.62 -13.18 3.47
C VAL A 169 -12.67 -14.03 4.19
N VAL A 170 -12.69 -15.34 3.96
CA VAL A 170 -13.63 -16.27 4.63
C VAL A 170 -13.39 -16.32 6.13
N GLU A 171 -12.13 -16.36 6.56
CA GLU A 171 -11.79 -16.32 7.99
C GLU A 171 -12.25 -15.00 8.64
N ALA A 172 -12.00 -13.86 8.00
CA ALA A 172 -12.40 -12.56 8.54
C ALA A 172 -13.91 -12.43 8.71
N ASP A 173 -14.70 -13.04 7.82
CA ASP A 173 -16.15 -13.16 7.95
C ASP A 173 -16.52 -14.05 9.14
N GLY A 174 -15.91 -15.24 9.24
CA GLY A 174 -16.14 -16.20 10.33
C GLY A 174 -15.72 -15.71 11.72
N LEU A 175 -14.74 -14.81 11.83
CA LEU A 175 -14.30 -14.22 13.10
C LEU A 175 -15.38 -13.37 13.78
N GLY A 176 -16.36 -12.84 13.04
CA GLY A 176 -17.48 -12.07 13.59
C GLY A 176 -18.59 -12.91 14.21
N HIS A 177 -18.56 -14.23 14.01
CA HIS A 177 -19.59 -15.17 14.42
C HIS A 177 -19.19 -16.06 15.62
N ARG A 178 -17.98 -15.87 16.16
CA ARG A 178 -17.45 -16.58 17.33
C ARG A 178 -17.56 -15.72 18.57
#